data_AF-A0A0P7WGR0-F1
#
_entry.id   AF-A0A0P7WGR0-F1
#
_cell.length_a   1.000
_cell.length_b   1.000
_cell.length_c   1.000
_cell.angle_alpha   90.00
_cell.angle_beta   90.00
_cell.angle_gamma   90.00
#
_symmetry.space_group_name_H-M   'P 1'
#
loop_
_entity.id
_entity.type
_entity.pdbx_description
1 polymer ?
#
loop_
_entity_poly.entity_id
_entity_poly.type
_entity_poly.pdbx_seq_one_letter_code
_entity_poly.pdbx_strand_id
1 'polypeptide(L)'
;MTFQDVEPLRASYRPAKIKVLFVGESAPAGGDFFYKQTGQVHGQFRQVLAPHIGDSPTFVEAFKQAGFYLDDLVLEPVNRLSGSKKTALHASNIQSLAARLTAYRAPLVVAFLKGIAAPVKAAISASGRPCQFEVVPFPGYGRQGEFRSAMTAILPKLLSR
;
A
#
# COMPACT_ATOMS: atom_id res chain seq x y z
N MET A 1 -3.76 17.29 11.77
CA MET A 1 -2.95 16.08 11.64
C MET A 1 -1.67 16.46 10.92
N THR A 2 -0.55 16.44 11.62
CA THR A 2 0.78 16.68 11.02
C THR A 2 1.30 15.36 10.44
N PHE A 3 2.41 15.39 9.69
CA PHE A 3 3.08 14.17 9.23
C PHE A 3 3.38 13.19 10.38
N GLN A 4 3.63 13.71 11.59
CA GLN A 4 3.97 12.92 12.78
C GLN A 4 2.81 12.01 13.25
N ASP A 5 1.58 12.31 12.85
CA ASP A 5 0.40 11.51 13.24
C ASP A 5 0.12 10.35 12.27
N VAL A 6 0.80 10.29 11.11
CA VAL A 6 0.54 9.31 10.05
C VAL A 6 0.89 7.90 10.50
N GLU A 7 2.11 7.70 11.03
CA GLU A 7 2.57 6.37 11.45
C GLU A 7 1.76 5.80 12.62
N PRO A 8 1.44 6.56 13.69
CA PRO A 8 0.56 6.07 14.76
C PRO A 8 -0.81 5.65 14.24
N LEU A 9 -1.43 6.43 13.34
CA LEU A 9 -2.72 6.09 12.76
C LEU A 9 -2.61 4.81 11.91
N ARG A 10 -1.59 4.72 11.03
CA ARG A 10 -1.35 3.51 10.21
C ARG A 10 -1.22 2.28 11.11
N ALA A 11 -0.40 2.37 12.16
CA ALA A 11 -0.15 1.27 13.08
C ALA A 11 -1.42 0.78 13.79
N SER A 12 -2.37 1.68 14.11
CA SER A 12 -3.65 1.31 14.74
C SER A 12 -4.53 0.39 13.87
N TYR A 13 -4.37 0.47 12.55
CA TYR A 13 -5.06 -0.37 11.57
C TYR A 13 -4.27 -1.61 11.14
N ARG A 14 -3.12 -1.88 11.74
CA ARG A 14 -2.36 -3.09 11.44
C ARG A 14 -3.10 -4.33 11.95
N PRO A 15 -3.38 -5.34 11.08
CA PRO A 15 -3.95 -6.60 11.54
C PRO A 15 -2.91 -7.44 12.29
N ALA A 16 -3.38 -8.34 13.17
CA ALA A 16 -2.50 -9.26 13.89
C ALA A 16 -1.67 -10.15 12.95
N LYS A 17 -2.26 -10.56 11.82
CA LYS A 17 -1.57 -11.26 10.72
C LYS A 17 -1.85 -10.51 9.41
N ILE A 18 -0.80 -10.01 8.78
CA ILE A 18 -0.90 -9.39 7.45
C ILE A 18 -0.90 -10.50 6.40
N LYS A 19 -2.03 -10.66 5.70
CA LYS A 19 -2.19 -11.58 4.57
C LYS A 19 -1.77 -10.91 3.26
N VAL A 20 -2.13 -9.63 3.10
CA VAL A 20 -1.78 -8.83 1.93
C VAL A 20 -1.21 -7.50 2.40
N LEU A 21 -0.01 -7.18 1.93
CA LEU A 21 0.58 -5.86 2.08
C LEU A 21 0.44 -5.07 0.77
N PHE A 22 -0.34 -4.00 0.79
CA PHE A 22 -0.37 -3.01 -0.26
C PHE A 22 0.73 -1.98 -0.04
N VAL A 23 1.50 -1.66 -1.08
CA VAL A 23 2.64 -0.73 -1.00
C VAL A 23 2.44 0.46 -1.94
N GLY A 24 2.34 1.65 -1.35
CA GLY A 24 2.31 2.94 -2.02
C GLY A 24 3.70 3.58 -2.15
N GLU A 25 3.78 4.76 -2.75
CA GLU A 25 5.03 5.52 -2.84
C GLU A 25 5.36 6.19 -1.50
N SER A 26 4.43 7.00 -1.00
CA SER A 26 4.49 7.73 0.27
C SER A 26 3.11 8.24 0.67
N ALA A 27 2.89 8.48 1.96
CA ALA A 27 1.75 9.28 2.42
C ALA A 27 1.82 10.70 1.81
N PRO A 28 0.69 11.29 1.37
CA PRO A 28 0.72 12.59 0.74
C PRO A 28 0.86 13.71 1.78
N ALA A 29 1.45 14.83 1.37
CA ALA A 29 1.62 16.00 2.23
C ALA A 29 0.29 16.73 2.56
N GLY A 30 -0.76 16.50 1.77
CA GLY A 30 -2.02 17.26 1.79
C GLY A 30 -3.06 16.79 2.81
N GLY A 31 -2.70 15.91 3.75
CA GLY A 31 -3.62 15.43 4.79
C GLY A 31 -4.68 14.42 4.33
N ASP A 32 -4.78 14.15 3.03
CA ASP A 32 -5.47 12.98 2.48
C ASP A 32 -4.73 11.72 2.90
N PHE A 33 -5.40 10.73 3.47
CA PHE A 33 -4.70 9.51 3.88
C PHE A 33 -5.66 8.35 3.87
N PHE A 34 -5.16 7.19 3.42
CA PHE A 34 -5.97 5.99 3.27
C PHE A 34 -6.74 5.66 4.56
N TYR A 35 -6.04 5.66 5.70
CA TYR A 35 -6.64 5.33 7.00
C TYR A 35 -7.46 6.46 7.64
N LYS A 36 -7.41 7.68 7.08
CA LYS A 36 -8.39 8.74 7.41
C LYS A 36 -9.67 8.61 6.61
N GLN A 37 -9.76 7.63 5.72
CA GLN A 37 -10.89 7.41 4.83
C GLN A 37 -11.12 8.58 3.86
N THR A 38 -10.06 9.30 3.51
CA THR A 38 -10.10 10.45 2.60
C THR A 38 -9.24 10.23 1.36
N GLY A 39 -9.49 11.04 0.34
CA GLY A 39 -8.72 11.04 -0.89
C GLY A 39 -9.05 9.89 -1.85
N GLN A 40 -8.48 10.01 -3.04
CA GLN A 40 -8.78 9.14 -4.18
C GLN A 40 -8.32 7.69 -3.96
N VAL A 41 -7.18 7.48 -3.29
CA VAL A 41 -6.67 6.13 -2.99
C VAL A 41 -7.69 5.36 -2.16
N HIS A 42 -8.18 5.95 -1.05
CA HIS A 42 -9.22 5.32 -0.24
C HIS A 42 -10.47 5.01 -1.06
N GLY A 43 -10.99 5.99 -1.80
CA GLY A 43 -12.21 5.82 -2.59
C GLY A 43 -12.13 4.68 -3.62
N GLN A 44 -11.00 4.56 -4.32
CA GLN A 44 -10.81 3.50 -5.32
C GLN A 44 -10.61 2.12 -4.71
N PHE A 45 -9.87 2.01 -3.62
CA PHE A 45 -9.74 0.75 -2.87
C PHE A 45 -11.10 0.29 -2.32
N ARG A 46 -11.85 1.20 -1.69
CA ARG A 46 -13.21 0.92 -1.19
C ARG A 46 -14.12 0.44 -2.31
N GLN A 47 -14.11 1.12 -3.47
CA GLN A 47 -14.94 0.75 -4.60
C GLN A 47 -14.70 -0.67 -5.11
N VAL A 48 -13.46 -1.16 -5.08
CA VAL A 48 -13.12 -2.52 -5.56
C VAL A 48 -13.29 -3.56 -4.48
N LEU A 49 -12.89 -3.27 -3.23
CA LEU A 49 -12.76 -4.30 -2.20
C LEU A 49 -13.99 -4.41 -1.29
N ALA A 50 -14.70 -3.31 -1.02
CA ALA A 50 -15.86 -3.32 -0.11
C ALA A 50 -16.95 -4.35 -0.49
N PRO A 51 -17.25 -4.61 -1.79
CA PRO A 51 -18.19 -5.66 -2.17
C PRO A 51 -17.79 -7.07 -1.71
N HIS A 52 -16.52 -7.30 -1.38
CA HIS A 52 -15.98 -8.61 -1.02
C HIS A 52 -15.60 -8.73 0.45
N ILE A 53 -15.18 -7.63 1.08
CA ILE A 53 -14.71 -7.65 2.48
C ILE A 53 -15.65 -6.90 3.44
N GLY A 54 -16.64 -6.19 2.91
CA GLY A 54 -17.56 -5.35 3.68
C GLY A 54 -17.05 -3.92 3.88
N ASP A 55 -17.85 -3.15 4.61
CA ASP A 55 -17.64 -1.71 4.84
C ASP A 55 -18.11 -1.25 6.24
N SER A 56 -18.41 -2.19 7.14
CA SER A 56 -18.98 -1.91 8.47
C SER A 56 -18.02 -2.36 9.58
N PRO A 57 -17.78 -1.55 10.62
CA PRO A 57 -18.32 -0.19 10.83
C PRO A 57 -17.70 0.87 9.91
N THR A 58 -16.55 0.57 9.30
CA THR A 58 -15.89 1.38 8.27
C THR A 58 -15.12 0.49 7.30
N PHE A 59 -14.82 0.99 6.10
CA PHE A 59 -14.00 0.27 5.12
C PHE A 59 -12.64 -0.16 5.67
N VAL A 60 -11.95 0.72 6.42
CA VAL A 60 -10.60 0.46 6.91
C VAL A 60 -10.58 -0.59 8.02
N GLU A 61 -11.67 -0.71 8.79
CA GLU A 61 -11.86 -1.82 9.73
C GLU A 61 -12.10 -3.14 8.98
N ALA A 62 -12.95 -3.14 7.95
CA ALA A 62 -13.13 -4.32 7.11
C ALA A 62 -11.82 -4.73 6.39
N PHE A 63 -11.03 -3.76 5.95
CA PHE A 63 -9.70 -3.95 5.36
C PHE A 63 -8.74 -4.63 6.34
N LYS A 64 -8.69 -4.14 7.60
CA LYS A 64 -7.92 -4.76 8.68
C LYS A 64 -8.41 -6.18 8.98
N GLN A 65 -9.73 -6.39 9.10
CA GLN A 65 -10.32 -7.72 9.40
C GLN A 65 -10.03 -8.74 8.30
N ALA A 66 -9.98 -8.31 7.04
CA ALA A 66 -9.55 -9.15 5.92
C ALA A 66 -8.06 -9.55 5.99
N GLY A 67 -7.29 -8.98 6.91
CA GLY A 67 -5.84 -9.17 7.01
C GLY A 67 -5.06 -8.31 6.02
N PHE A 68 -5.67 -7.24 5.49
CA PHE A 68 -5.01 -6.34 4.57
C PHE A 68 -4.37 -5.18 5.32
N TYR A 69 -3.22 -4.74 4.82
CA TYR A 69 -2.51 -3.59 5.37
C TYR A 69 -1.88 -2.78 4.24
N LEU A 70 -2.00 -1.47 4.30
CA LEU A 70 -1.35 -0.51 3.40
C LEU A 70 -0.19 0.16 4.14
N ASP A 71 1.00 0.09 3.54
CA ASP A 71 2.21 0.80 3.92
C ASP A 71 2.81 1.48 2.67
N ASP A 72 3.91 2.21 2.84
CA ASP A 72 4.57 2.95 1.77
C ASP A 72 6.04 2.54 1.63
N LEU A 73 6.59 2.70 0.43
CA LEU A 73 8.03 2.54 0.19
C LEU A 73 8.82 3.59 0.98
N VAL A 74 8.41 4.84 0.88
CA VAL A 74 9.01 5.99 1.56
C VAL A 74 8.03 6.48 2.62
N LEU A 75 8.48 6.58 3.87
CA LEU A 75 7.59 7.04 4.94
C LEU A 75 7.37 8.55 4.87
N GLU A 76 8.33 9.31 4.35
CA GLU A 76 8.25 10.76 4.20
C GLU A 76 7.52 11.20 2.91
N PRO A 77 6.77 12.31 2.89
CA PRO A 77 6.03 12.75 1.71
C PRO A 77 6.97 13.18 0.56
N VAL A 78 6.79 12.59 -0.63
CA VAL A 78 7.69 12.87 -1.78
C VAL A 78 7.07 13.76 -2.87
N ASN A 79 5.88 14.31 -2.63
CA ASN A 79 5.05 14.99 -3.64
C ASN A 79 5.71 16.18 -4.36
N ARG A 80 6.74 16.78 -3.77
CA ARG A 80 7.44 17.97 -4.31
C ARG A 80 8.80 17.67 -4.94
N LEU A 81 9.19 16.40 -5.02
CA LEU A 81 10.51 16.01 -5.51
C LEU A 81 10.51 15.78 -7.03
N SER A 82 11.60 16.17 -7.68
CA SER A 82 11.88 15.83 -9.08
C SER A 82 12.09 14.33 -9.26
N GLY A 83 11.96 13.84 -10.50
CA GLY A 83 12.11 12.41 -10.81
C GLY A 83 13.43 11.79 -10.33
N SER A 84 14.56 12.48 -10.52
CA SER A 84 15.87 12.00 -10.05
C SER A 84 15.97 11.91 -8.53
N LYS A 85 15.40 12.89 -7.80
CA LYS A 85 15.35 12.88 -6.34
C LYS A 85 14.46 11.75 -5.82
N LYS A 86 13.33 11.49 -6.49
CA LYS A 86 12.46 10.35 -6.16
C LYS A 86 13.18 9.02 -6.32
N THR A 87 13.89 8.81 -7.43
CA THR A 87 14.66 7.57 -7.66
C THR A 87 15.71 7.34 -6.59
N ALA A 88 16.48 8.37 -6.22
CA ALA A 88 17.47 8.27 -5.15
C ALA A 88 16.81 7.95 -3.80
N LEU A 89 15.68 8.59 -3.51
CA LEU A 89 14.94 8.37 -2.28
C LEU A 89 14.34 6.96 -2.19
N HIS A 90 13.76 6.46 -3.29
CA HIS A 90 13.31 5.07 -3.41
C HIS A 90 14.44 4.09 -3.10
N ALA A 91 15.61 4.29 -3.72
CA ALA A 91 16.77 3.43 -3.52
C ALA A 91 17.23 3.43 -2.05
N SER A 92 17.32 4.62 -1.43
CA SER A 92 17.72 4.75 -0.02
C SER A 92 16.73 4.12 0.97
N ASN A 93 15.45 3.95 0.58
CA ASN A 93 14.41 3.38 1.42
C ASN A 93 14.19 1.87 1.25
N ILE A 94 14.90 1.21 0.32
CA ILE A 94 14.79 -0.24 0.09
C ILE A 94 15.03 -1.02 1.38
N GLN A 95 16.09 -0.70 2.14
CA GLN A 95 16.43 -1.41 3.38
C GLN A 95 15.40 -1.16 4.49
N SER A 96 14.86 0.05 4.57
CA SER A 96 13.79 0.39 5.50
C SER A 96 12.53 -0.44 5.22
N LEU A 97 12.10 -0.52 3.96
CA LEU A 97 10.97 -1.38 3.57
C LEU A 97 11.29 -2.87 3.78
N ALA A 98 12.52 -3.33 3.50
CA ALA A 98 12.93 -4.72 3.71
C ALA A 98 12.80 -5.13 5.19
N ALA A 99 13.21 -4.27 6.13
CA ALA A 99 13.04 -4.51 7.56
C ALA A 99 11.56 -4.63 7.95
N ARG A 100 10.69 -3.75 7.42
CA ARG A 100 9.24 -3.83 7.64
C ARG A 100 8.64 -5.10 7.04
N LEU A 101 9.01 -5.49 5.82
CA LEU A 101 8.60 -6.75 5.19
C LEU A 101 8.99 -7.97 6.05
N THR A 102 10.19 -7.94 6.65
CA THR A 102 10.64 -8.99 7.57
C THR A 102 9.72 -9.14 8.78
N ALA A 103 9.33 -8.01 9.38
CA ALA A 103 8.43 -7.94 10.53
C ALA A 103 6.97 -8.25 10.17
N TYR A 104 6.52 -7.87 8.97
CA TYR A 104 5.13 -8.05 8.52
C TYR A 104 4.83 -9.48 8.13
N ARG A 105 5.82 -10.19 7.57
CA ARG A 105 5.69 -11.61 7.16
C ARG A 105 4.55 -11.83 6.15
N ALA A 106 4.20 -10.81 5.36
CA ALA A 106 3.08 -10.88 4.42
C ALA A 106 3.38 -11.87 3.28
N PRO A 107 2.51 -12.86 3.01
CA PRO A 107 2.71 -13.83 1.92
C PRO A 107 2.45 -13.23 0.54
N LEU A 108 1.69 -12.14 0.45
CA LEU A 108 1.41 -11.41 -0.78
C LEU A 108 1.69 -9.91 -0.60
N VAL A 109 2.46 -9.35 -1.53
CA VAL A 109 2.73 -7.91 -1.63
C VAL A 109 2.16 -7.38 -2.93
N VAL A 110 1.45 -6.25 -2.89
CA VAL A 110 0.86 -5.59 -4.04
C VAL A 110 1.36 -4.14 -4.11
N ALA A 111 2.24 -3.83 -5.07
CA ALA A 111 2.62 -2.44 -5.34
C ALA A 111 1.54 -1.78 -6.21
N PHE A 112 0.95 -0.66 -5.76
CA PHE A 112 -0.09 0.05 -6.52
C PHE A 112 0.43 1.32 -7.21
N LEU A 113 1.67 1.29 -7.67
CA LEU A 113 2.26 2.29 -8.56
C LEU A 113 3.39 1.62 -9.34
N LYS A 114 3.27 1.54 -10.67
CA LYS A 114 4.28 0.85 -11.51
C LYS A 114 5.71 1.37 -11.30
N GLY A 115 5.86 2.67 -11.03
CA GLY A 115 7.17 3.31 -10.81
C GLY A 115 7.95 2.80 -9.59
N ILE A 116 7.27 2.22 -8.60
CA ILE A 116 7.93 1.66 -7.39
C ILE A 116 8.10 0.14 -7.46
N ALA A 117 7.70 -0.51 -8.56
CA ALA A 117 7.74 -1.97 -8.65
C ALA A 117 9.17 -2.52 -8.46
N ALA A 118 10.16 -1.90 -9.10
CA ALA A 118 11.56 -2.29 -8.98
C ALA A 118 12.11 -2.15 -7.53
N PRO A 119 12.00 -0.99 -6.86
CA PRO A 119 12.48 -0.87 -5.48
C PRO A 119 11.70 -1.75 -4.49
N VAL A 120 10.40 -1.96 -4.68
CA VAL A 120 9.62 -2.91 -3.83
C VAL A 120 10.11 -4.34 -4.02
N LYS A 121 10.35 -4.77 -5.27
CA LYS A 121 10.92 -6.10 -5.55
C LYS A 121 12.31 -6.26 -4.93
N ALA A 122 13.16 -5.23 -5.00
CA ALA A 122 14.46 -5.23 -4.35
C ALA A 122 14.33 -5.34 -2.81
N ALA A 123 13.36 -4.67 -2.20
CA ALA A 123 13.09 -4.77 -0.77
C ALA A 123 12.61 -6.16 -0.36
N ILE A 124 11.76 -6.81 -1.17
CA ILE A 124 11.35 -8.21 -0.98
C ILE A 124 12.58 -9.12 -0.99
N SER A 125 13.46 -9.00 -2.00
CA SER A 125 14.71 -9.78 -2.06
C SER A 125 15.61 -9.53 -0.84
N ALA A 126 15.81 -8.26 -0.46
CA ALA A 126 16.63 -7.90 0.69
C ALA A 126 16.05 -8.34 2.04
N SER A 127 14.73 -8.54 2.13
CA SER A 127 14.10 -9.05 3.35
C SER A 127 14.44 -10.51 3.64
N GLY A 128 14.96 -11.25 2.64
CA GLY A 128 15.21 -12.70 2.74
C GLY A 128 13.92 -13.52 2.85
N ARG A 129 12.77 -12.93 2.53
CA ARG A 129 11.45 -13.57 2.65
C ARG A 129 10.76 -13.63 1.29
N PRO A 130 10.75 -14.81 0.66
CA PRO A 130 9.94 -15.02 -0.53
C PRO A 130 8.47 -14.73 -0.23
N CYS A 131 7.85 -13.92 -1.07
CA CYS A 131 6.41 -13.68 -1.08
C CYS A 131 5.94 -13.57 -2.53
N GLN A 132 4.64 -13.76 -2.75
CA GLN A 132 4.03 -13.39 -4.02
C GLN A 132 4.09 -11.87 -4.20
N PHE A 133 4.26 -11.43 -5.44
CA PHE A 133 4.36 -10.00 -5.76
C PHE A 133 3.53 -9.65 -6.99
N GLU A 134 2.59 -8.73 -6.80
CA GLU A 134 1.74 -8.18 -7.86
C GLU A 134 1.98 -6.68 -8.01
N VAL A 135 1.72 -6.15 -9.21
CA VAL A 135 1.84 -4.73 -9.51
C VAL A 135 0.57 -4.26 -10.20
N VAL A 136 -0.07 -3.24 -9.63
CA VAL A 136 -1.24 -2.59 -10.23
C VAL A 136 -0.95 -1.11 -10.54
N PRO A 137 -1.66 -0.51 -11.50
CA PRO A 137 -1.65 0.94 -11.75
C PRO A 137 -1.92 1.77 -10.49
N PHE A 138 -1.55 3.05 -10.53
CA PHE A 138 -1.95 3.97 -9.46
C PHE A 138 -3.44 4.32 -9.58
N PRO A 139 -4.22 4.35 -8.48
CA PRO A 139 -5.65 4.67 -8.50
C PRO A 139 -5.98 6.14 -8.81
N GLY A 140 -5.04 6.93 -9.28
CA GLY A 140 -5.24 8.36 -9.55
C GLY A 140 -4.75 8.84 -10.90
N TYR A 141 -4.87 10.15 -11.13
CA TYR A 141 -4.46 10.82 -12.37
C TYR A 141 -5.08 10.24 -13.65
N GLY A 142 -6.38 9.93 -13.61
CA GLY A 142 -7.13 9.39 -14.77
C GLY A 142 -6.99 7.87 -14.98
N ARG A 143 -6.24 7.18 -14.12
CA ARG A 143 -5.97 5.73 -14.25
C ARG A 143 -6.89 4.86 -13.38
N GLN A 144 -8.00 5.43 -12.91
CA GLN A 144 -8.92 4.73 -11.99
C GLN A 144 -9.49 3.46 -12.64
N GLY A 145 -9.86 3.53 -13.92
CA GLY A 145 -10.35 2.36 -14.67
C GLY A 145 -9.33 1.23 -14.73
N GLU A 146 -8.08 1.55 -15.10
CA GLU A 146 -6.98 0.57 -15.14
C GLU A 146 -6.69 -0.04 -13.77
N PHE A 147 -6.66 0.78 -12.72
CA PHE A 147 -6.47 0.32 -11.34
C PHE A 147 -7.56 -0.67 -10.94
N ARG A 148 -8.83 -0.33 -11.17
CA ARG A 148 -9.95 -1.21 -10.82
C ARG A 148 -9.89 -2.52 -11.59
N SER A 149 -9.66 -2.49 -12.90
CA SER A 149 -9.54 -3.71 -13.70
C SER A 149 -8.39 -4.61 -13.24
N ALA A 150 -7.22 -4.03 -12.94
CA ALA A 150 -6.06 -4.78 -12.46
C ALA A 150 -6.29 -5.37 -11.06
N MET A 151 -6.90 -4.60 -10.16
CA MET A 151 -7.26 -5.07 -8.81
C MET A 151 -8.29 -6.21 -8.88
N THR A 152 -9.31 -6.09 -9.73
CA THR A 152 -10.30 -7.14 -9.96
C THR A 152 -9.65 -8.43 -10.46
N ALA A 153 -8.67 -8.33 -11.37
CA ALA A 153 -7.97 -9.50 -11.88
C ALA A 153 -7.18 -10.26 -10.80
N ILE A 154 -6.70 -9.56 -9.75
CA ILE A 154 -5.95 -10.20 -8.66
C ILE A 154 -6.82 -10.55 -7.44
N LEU A 155 -8.11 -10.19 -7.41
CA LEU A 155 -9.03 -10.50 -6.29
C LEU A 155 -8.97 -11.96 -5.81
N PRO A 156 -8.94 -12.98 -6.69
CA PRO A 156 -8.86 -14.36 -6.23
C PRO A 156 -7.61 -14.65 -5.38
N LYS A 157 -6.48 -13.97 -5.65
CA LYS A 157 -5.25 -14.08 -4.85
C LYS A 157 -5.41 -13.35 -3.52
N LEU A 158 -6.04 -12.17 -3.53
CA LEU A 158 -6.27 -11.36 -2.33
C LEU A 158 -7.16 -12.06 -1.31
N LEU A 159 -8.18 -12.78 -1.80
CA LEU A 159 -9.19 -13.44 -0.97
C LEU A 159 -8.87 -14.91 -0.68
N SER A 160 -7.74 -15.42 -1.18
CA SER A 160 -7.30 -16.78 -0.87
C SER A 160 -7.00 -16.93 0.63
N ARG A 161 -7.37 -18.08 1.20
CA ARG A 161 -7.32 -18.34 2.65
C ARG A 161 -5.91 -18.71 3.13
#